data_AF-Q7NI79-F1
#
_entry.id   AF-Q7NI79-F1
#
_cell.length_a   1.000
_cell.length_b   1.000
_cell.length_c   1.000
_cell.angle_alpha   90.00
_cell.angle_beta   90.00
_cell.angle_gamma   90.00
#
_symmetry.space_group_name_H-M   'P 1'
#
loop_
_entity.id
_entity.type
_entity.pdbx_description
1 polymer ?
#
loop_
_entity_poly.entity_id
_entity_poly.type
_entity_poly.pdbx_seq_one_letter_code
_entity_poly.pdbx_strand_id
1 'polypeptide(L)'
;MATYDPKELAGFRSTLGTSLTKSATVSPTAAPTGSDTALAPLASPGEALVGLVGLLDQLGYRRKTERPAAALGEKILLTLGEAQALTGLSRDQLKRAIAAGELRAGKIGRAWRVRRSDLADYIAKLPL
;
A
#
# COMPACT_ATOMS: atom_id res chain seq x y z
N MET A 1 -33.46 12.67 -4.16
CA MET A 1 -32.42 13.69 -3.88
C MET A 1 -32.28 13.79 -2.38
N ALA A 2 -31.11 13.48 -1.80
CA ALA A 2 -30.92 13.57 -0.35
C ALA A 2 -30.68 15.05 0.00
N THR A 3 -31.62 15.64 0.72
CA THR A 3 -31.55 17.02 1.21
C THR A 3 -30.70 17.03 2.48
N TYR A 4 -29.57 17.73 2.44
CA TYR A 4 -28.63 17.84 3.56
C TYR A 4 -29.00 19.07 4.41
N ASP A 5 -29.21 18.87 5.72
CA ASP A 5 -29.57 19.93 6.67
C ASP A 5 -28.31 20.61 7.24
N PRO A 6 -28.13 21.94 7.06
CA PRO A 6 -26.94 22.65 7.52
C PRO A 6 -26.74 22.68 9.05
N LYS A 7 -27.73 22.25 9.85
CA LYS A 7 -27.59 22.20 11.31
C LYS A 7 -26.69 21.06 11.81
N GLU A 8 -26.52 19.98 11.06
CA GLU A 8 -25.68 18.86 11.47
C GLU A 8 -24.17 19.17 11.40
N LEU A 9 -23.78 20.18 10.62
CA LEU A 9 -22.38 20.57 10.41
C LEU A 9 -21.77 21.31 11.61
N ALA A 10 -22.60 21.95 12.45
CA ALA A 10 -22.11 22.75 13.57
C ALA A 10 -21.61 21.91 14.75
N GLY A 11 -22.16 20.70 14.96
CA GLY A 11 -21.74 19.81 16.05
C GLY A 11 -20.35 19.20 15.83
N PHE A 12 -19.91 19.08 14.58
CA PHE A 12 -18.68 18.35 14.24
C PHE A 12 -17.39 19.15 14.51
N ARG A 13 -17.47 20.48 14.67
CA ARG A 13 -16.27 21.32 14.92
C ARG A 13 -15.87 21.35 16.39
N SER A 14 -16.74 20.94 17.31
CA SER A 14 -16.49 20.97 18.76
C SER A 14 -15.62 19.85 19.30
N THR A 15 -15.16 18.90 18.48
CA THR A 15 -14.28 17.80 18.94
C THR A 15 -12.78 18.05 18.68
N LEU A 16 -12.39 19.19 18.09
CA LEU A 16 -10.99 19.52 17.78
C LEU A 16 -10.27 20.31 18.89
N GLY A 17 -10.71 20.20 20.15
CA GLY A 17 -10.14 20.98 21.25
C GLY A 17 -10.12 20.26 22.57
N THR A 18 -9.10 19.41 22.79
CA THR A 18 -8.52 19.08 24.12
C THR A 18 -7.37 18.08 23.89
N SER A 19 -6.19 18.14 24.51
CA SER A 19 -5.76 18.88 25.69
C SER A 19 -4.28 19.24 25.57
N LEU A 20 -3.96 20.51 25.82
CA LEU A 20 -2.68 20.93 26.38
C LEU A 20 -2.47 20.19 27.71
N THR A 21 -1.39 19.45 27.86
CA THR A 21 -0.87 19.09 29.19
C THR A 21 0.48 19.74 29.40
N LYS A 22 0.39 20.83 30.15
CA LYS A 22 1.42 21.56 30.88
C LYS A 22 2.09 20.64 31.90
N SER A 23 3.42 20.55 31.89
CA SER A 23 4.30 20.15 33.02
C SER A 23 5.75 20.21 32.51
N ALA A 24 6.77 20.66 33.22
CA ALA A 24 6.93 21.43 34.44
C ALA A 24 8.40 21.88 34.39
N THR A 25 8.68 23.12 34.78
CA THR A 25 10.04 23.61 35.00
C THR A 25 10.66 22.87 36.18
N VAL A 26 11.74 22.12 35.93
CA VAL A 26 12.76 21.81 36.95
C VAL A 26 14.14 21.90 36.31
N SER A 27 14.94 22.86 36.76
CA SER A 27 16.40 22.82 36.60
C SER A 27 16.96 21.71 37.48
N PRO A 28 17.93 20.94 37.00
CA PRO A 28 18.98 20.43 37.86
C PRO A 28 20.32 21.00 37.42
N THR A 29 20.84 21.93 38.23
CA THR A 29 22.28 22.05 38.43
C THR A 29 22.77 20.73 39.00
N ALA A 30 23.53 19.97 38.22
CA ALA A 30 24.59 19.08 38.69
C ALA A 30 25.29 18.46 37.48
N ALA A 31 26.54 18.87 37.23
CA ALA A 31 27.48 18.01 36.54
C ALA A 31 27.84 16.84 37.45
N PRO A 32 27.83 15.60 36.93
CA PRO A 32 28.86 14.65 37.29
C PRO A 32 29.74 14.35 36.08
N THR A 33 30.98 14.81 36.20
CA THR A 33 32.14 14.16 35.56
C THR A 33 32.08 12.66 35.83
N GLY A 34 32.17 11.85 34.78
CA GLY A 34 32.17 10.40 34.91
C GLY A 34 32.11 9.75 33.54
N SER A 35 33.27 9.71 32.88
CA SER A 35 33.57 8.84 31.76
C SER A 35 33.09 7.41 32.01
N ASP A 36 32.25 6.88 31.13
CA ASP A 36 32.48 5.52 30.70
C ASP A 36 32.04 5.30 29.25
N THR A 37 33.05 4.97 28.45
CA THR A 37 32.94 4.55 27.07
C THR A 37 32.30 3.17 27.06
N ALA A 38 30.98 3.11 26.95
CA ALA A 38 30.30 1.89 26.52
C ALA A 38 29.81 2.10 25.09
N LEU A 39 30.73 1.93 24.14
CA LEU A 39 30.36 1.59 22.77
C LEU A 39 29.46 0.36 22.86
N ALA A 40 28.15 0.58 22.64
CA ALA A 40 27.20 -0.50 22.47
C ALA A 40 27.79 -1.52 21.49
N PRO A 41 27.64 -2.83 21.73
CA PRO A 41 28.12 -3.82 20.79
C PRO A 41 27.49 -3.47 19.44
N LEU A 42 28.34 -3.31 18.41
CA LEU A 42 27.88 -3.26 17.03
C LEU A 42 27.05 -4.53 16.83
N ALA A 43 25.73 -4.40 16.95
CA ALA A 43 24.80 -5.43 16.55
C ALA A 43 25.22 -5.81 15.14
N SER A 44 25.50 -7.10 14.95
CA SER A 44 25.94 -7.63 13.67
C SER A 44 24.97 -7.13 12.58
N PRO A 45 25.43 -6.80 11.36
CA PRO A 45 24.54 -6.32 10.30
C PRO A 45 23.33 -7.25 10.05
N GLY A 46 23.40 -8.53 10.45
CA GLY A 46 22.26 -9.44 10.47
C GLY A 46 21.17 -9.11 11.50
N GLU A 47 21.52 -8.72 12.72
CA GLU A 47 20.55 -8.38 13.77
C GLU A 47 19.82 -7.06 13.47
N ALA A 48 20.52 -6.09 12.88
CA ALA A 48 19.93 -4.84 12.42
C ALA A 48 18.86 -5.07 11.32
N LEU A 49 19.10 -6.01 10.40
CA LEU A 49 18.14 -6.37 9.36
C LEU A 49 16.92 -7.10 9.92
N VAL A 50 17.09 -7.98 10.92
CA VAL A 50 15.96 -8.64 11.60
C VAL A 50 15.07 -7.62 12.31
N GLY A 51 15.69 -6.64 13.00
CA GLY A 51 14.95 -5.53 13.62
C GLY A 51 14.18 -4.69 12.59
N LEU A 52 14.78 -4.42 11.43
CA LEU A 52 14.14 -3.66 10.35
C LEU A 52 12.97 -4.44 9.72
N VAL A 53 13.10 -5.76 9.52
CA VAL A 53 12.00 -6.62 9.06
C VAL A 53 10.85 -6.62 10.07
N GLY A 54 11.14 -6.74 11.36
CA GLY A 54 10.13 -6.65 12.42
C GLY A 54 9.44 -5.28 12.48
N LEU A 55 10.19 -4.20 12.21
CA LEU A 55 9.64 -2.85 12.14
C LEU A 55 8.72 -2.67 10.92
N LEU A 56 9.07 -3.23 9.76
CA LEU A 56 8.19 -3.22 8.57
C LEU A 56 6.88 -3.98 8.82
N ASP A 57 6.92 -5.07 9.58
CA ASP A 57 5.74 -5.80 10.02
C ASP A 57 4.86 -4.94 10.95
N GLN A 58 5.45 -4.25 11.93
CA GLN A 58 4.73 -3.33 12.83
C GLN A 58 4.12 -2.13 12.09
N LEU A 59 4.83 -1.59 11.11
CA LEU A 59 4.34 -0.51 10.25
C LEU A 59 3.27 -0.98 9.24
N GLY A 60 2.88 -2.26 9.27
CA GLY A 60 1.81 -2.79 8.42
C GLY A 60 2.18 -2.86 6.94
N TYR A 61 3.46 -2.75 6.59
CA TYR A 61 3.92 -2.95 5.20
C TYR A 61 3.70 -4.40 4.73
N ARG A 62 3.45 -5.34 5.65
CA ARG A 62 3.19 -6.75 5.37
C ARG A 62 1.76 -7.14 5.00
N ARG A 63 0.83 -6.18 4.85
CA ARG A 63 -0.60 -6.51 4.71
C ARG A 63 -1.23 -5.97 3.43
N LYS A 64 -0.79 -6.47 2.26
CA LYS A 64 -1.55 -6.30 1.00
C LYS A 64 -1.79 -7.58 0.19
N THR A 65 -1.25 -8.72 0.60
CA THR A 65 -1.30 -9.96 -0.19
C THR A 65 -2.31 -11.01 0.28
N GLU A 66 -2.97 -10.82 1.42
CA GLU A 66 -4.04 -11.73 1.86
C GLU A 66 -5.39 -11.34 1.24
N ARG A 67 -5.48 -11.41 -0.08
CA ARG A 67 -6.75 -11.76 -0.71
C ARG A 67 -6.67 -13.26 -1.02
N PRO A 68 -7.79 -14.01 -0.98
CA PRO A 68 -7.81 -15.34 -1.58
C PRO A 68 -7.49 -15.19 -3.06
N ALA A 69 -6.20 -15.22 -3.37
CA ALA A 69 -5.66 -15.23 -4.70
C ALA A 69 -5.88 -16.64 -5.18
N ALA A 70 -7.06 -16.89 -5.77
CA ALA A 70 -7.17 -18.00 -6.70
C ALA A 70 -5.89 -18.00 -7.53
N ALA A 71 -5.23 -19.15 -7.63
CA ALA A 71 -4.01 -19.29 -8.42
C ALA A 71 -4.24 -18.57 -9.75
N LEU A 72 -3.31 -17.72 -10.20
CA LEU A 72 -3.55 -16.79 -11.31
C LEU A 72 -4.11 -17.49 -12.58
N GLY A 73 -3.83 -18.80 -12.72
CA GLY A 73 -4.39 -19.65 -13.77
C GLY A 73 -5.90 -19.93 -13.68
N GLU A 74 -6.52 -19.95 -12.49
CA GLU A 74 -7.95 -20.27 -12.33
C GLU A 74 -8.85 -19.03 -12.35
N LYS A 75 -8.26 -17.84 -12.28
CA LYS A 75 -9.01 -16.61 -12.14
C LYS A 75 -9.61 -16.14 -13.48
N ILE A 76 -10.93 -15.97 -13.51
CA ILE A 76 -11.67 -15.54 -14.71
C ILE A 76 -11.39 -14.07 -15.05
N LEU A 77 -11.38 -13.20 -14.04
CA LEU A 77 -11.17 -11.76 -14.19
C LEU A 77 -9.83 -11.34 -13.60
N LEU A 78 -8.98 -10.81 -14.46
CA LEU A 78 -7.62 -10.40 -14.15
C LEU A 78 -7.57 -8.89 -14.01
N THR A 79 -6.85 -8.42 -13.00
CA THR A 79 -6.38 -7.02 -12.96
C THR A 79 -5.22 -6.84 -13.93
N LEU A 80 -4.88 -5.59 -14.25
CA LEU A 80 -3.74 -5.29 -15.13
C LEU A 80 -2.40 -5.83 -14.61
N GLY A 81 -2.22 -5.87 -13.28
CA GLY A 81 -1.01 -6.43 -12.68
C GLY A 81 -0.94 -7.96 -12.80
N GLU A 82 -2.09 -8.62 -12.66
CA GLU A 82 -2.20 -10.08 -12.85
C GLU A 82 -2.01 -10.47 -14.31
N ALA A 83 -2.58 -9.69 -15.24
CA ALA A 83 -2.33 -9.86 -16.67
C ALA A 83 -0.84 -9.73 -17.01
N GLN A 84 -0.17 -8.70 -16.48
CA GLN A 84 1.29 -8.54 -16.63
C GLN A 84 2.06 -9.75 -16.08
N ALA A 85 1.70 -10.24 -14.89
CA ALA A 85 2.38 -11.40 -14.29
C ALA A 85 2.18 -12.70 -15.11
N LEU A 86 1.03 -12.83 -15.79
CA LEU A 86 0.73 -14.00 -16.62
C LEU A 86 1.37 -13.94 -18.00
N THR A 87 1.42 -12.76 -18.62
CA THR A 87 1.83 -12.63 -20.04
C THR A 87 3.23 -12.06 -20.22
N GLY A 88 3.80 -11.46 -19.18
CA GLY A 88 5.06 -10.70 -19.26
C GLY A 88 4.93 -9.34 -19.94
N LEU A 89 3.75 -8.98 -20.46
CA LEU A 89 3.55 -7.70 -21.15
C LEU A 89 3.56 -6.51 -20.18
N SER A 90 4.15 -5.40 -20.61
CA SER A 90 4.19 -4.19 -19.79
C SER A 90 2.78 -3.62 -19.54
N ARG A 91 2.60 -2.98 -18.38
CA ARG A 91 1.34 -2.35 -18.00
C ARG A 91 0.88 -1.28 -19.00
N ASP A 92 1.81 -0.55 -19.60
CA ASP A 92 1.49 0.50 -20.58
C ASP A 92 1.08 -0.07 -21.93
N GLN A 93 1.64 -1.22 -22.32
CA GLN A 93 1.17 -1.94 -23.51
C GLN A 93 -0.26 -2.46 -23.31
N LEU A 94 -0.54 -3.06 -22.16
CA LEU A 94 -1.90 -3.52 -21.82
C LEU A 94 -2.89 -2.35 -21.77
N LYS A 95 -2.51 -1.20 -21.20
CA LYS A 95 -3.34 0.01 -21.21
C LYS A 95 -3.60 0.52 -22.63
N ARG A 96 -2.56 0.56 -23.48
CA ARG A 96 -2.69 1.00 -24.87
C ARG A 96 -3.61 0.07 -25.65
N ALA A 97 -3.47 -1.25 -25.50
CA ALA A 97 -4.35 -2.23 -26.13
C ALA A 97 -5.83 -2.06 -25.72
N ILE A 98 -6.08 -1.75 -24.43
CA ILE A 98 -7.43 -1.44 -23.95
C ILE A 98 -7.95 -0.13 -24.56
N ALA A 99 -7.12 0.91 -24.59
CA ALA A 99 -7.50 2.20 -25.15
C ALA A 99 -7.74 2.14 -26.67
N ALA A 100 -6.98 1.31 -27.38
CA ALA A 100 -7.14 1.03 -28.81
C ALA A 100 -8.33 0.11 -29.11
N GLY A 101 -8.95 -0.52 -28.10
CA GLY A 101 -10.05 -1.46 -28.26
C GLY A 101 -9.63 -2.86 -28.73
N GLU A 102 -8.34 -3.14 -28.82
CA GLU A 102 -7.78 -4.44 -29.19
C GLU A 102 -7.94 -5.48 -28.09
N LEU A 103 -7.86 -5.04 -26.82
CA LEU A 103 -8.06 -5.86 -25.64
C LEU A 103 -9.37 -5.50 -24.95
N ARG A 104 -10.31 -6.44 -24.91
CA ARG A 104 -11.60 -6.25 -24.22
C ARG A 104 -11.39 -6.18 -22.71
N ALA A 105 -11.78 -5.04 -22.12
CA ALA A 105 -11.69 -4.82 -20.69
C ALA A 105 -12.90 -4.05 -20.17
N GLY A 106 -13.33 -4.38 -18.95
CA GLY A 106 -14.38 -3.67 -18.23
C GLY A 106 -13.80 -2.88 -17.07
N LYS A 107 -14.29 -1.64 -16.85
CA LYS A 107 -13.92 -0.85 -15.68
C LYS A 107 -14.80 -1.25 -14.50
N ILE A 108 -14.23 -1.92 -13.49
CA ILE A 108 -14.94 -2.34 -12.28
C ILE A 108 -14.42 -1.50 -11.11
N GLY A 109 -15.25 -0.57 -10.64
CA GLY A 109 -14.86 0.45 -9.67
C GLY A 109 -13.78 1.38 -10.23
N ARG A 110 -12.61 1.41 -9.60
CA ARG A 110 -11.47 2.26 -10.00
C ARG A 110 -10.45 1.55 -10.89
N ALA A 111 -10.64 0.27 -11.19
CA ALA A 111 -9.65 -0.55 -11.88
C ALA A 111 -10.23 -1.22 -13.13
N TRP A 112 -9.38 -1.39 -14.14
CA TRP A 112 -9.67 -2.21 -15.31
C TRP A 112 -9.59 -3.70 -14.96
N ARG A 113 -10.53 -4.48 -15.48
CA ARG A 113 -10.58 -5.93 -15.41
C ARG A 113 -10.68 -6.51 -16.80
N VAL A 114 -9.87 -7.52 -17.05
CA VAL A 114 -9.74 -8.20 -18.33
C VAL A 114 -10.15 -9.65 -18.13
N ARG A 115 -10.93 -10.24 -19.03
CA ARG A 115 -11.20 -11.69 -18.97
C ARG A 115 -9.97 -12.45 -19.45
N ARG A 116 -9.73 -13.61 -18.84
CA ARG A 116 -8.61 -14.47 -19.25
C ARG A 116 -8.69 -14.88 -20.73
N SER A 117 -9.89 -15.21 -21.21
CA SER A 117 -10.12 -15.58 -22.62
C SER A 117 -9.76 -14.44 -23.57
N ASP A 118 -10.26 -13.22 -23.32
CA ASP A 118 -9.96 -12.05 -24.15
C ASP A 118 -8.45 -11.72 -24.16
N LEU A 119 -7.77 -11.93 -23.03
CA LEU A 119 -6.32 -11.75 -22.94
C LEU A 119 -5.55 -12.79 -23.76
N ALA A 120 -5.97 -14.05 -23.72
CA ALA A 120 -5.37 -15.11 -24.54
C ALA A 120 -5.59 -14.84 -26.04
N ASP A 121 -6.79 -14.42 -26.44
CA ASP A 121 -7.11 -14.06 -27.82
C ASP A 121 -6.27 -12.89 -28.33
N TYR A 122 -6.00 -11.90 -27.47
CA TYR A 122 -5.12 -10.79 -27.79
C TYR A 122 -3.67 -11.25 -28.05
N ILE A 123 -3.14 -12.13 -27.20
CA ILE A 123 -1.78 -12.66 -27.35
C ILE A 123 -1.66 -13.51 -28.62
N ALA A 124 -2.67 -14.32 -28.93
CA ALA A 124 -2.68 -15.14 -30.14
C ALA A 124 -2.67 -14.31 -31.43
N LYS A 125 -3.12 -13.04 -31.38
CA LYS A 125 -3.10 -12.10 -32.51
C LYS A 125 -1.81 -11.31 -32.61
N LEU A 126 -0.96 -11.34 -31.58
CA LEU A 126 0.30 -10.60 -31.61
C LEU A 126 1.27 -11.29 -32.58
N PRO A 127 1.83 -10.57 -33.57
CA PRO A 127 2.96 -11.07 -34.33
C PRO A 127 4.19 -11.04 -33.42
N LEU A 128 4.62 -12.22 -32.96
CA LEU A 128 5.87 -12.42 -32.21
C LEU A 128 7.00 -12.81 -33.16
#